data_AF-A0A846ZZX3-F1
#
_entry.id   AF-A0A846ZZX3-F1
#
_cell.length_a   1.000
_cell.length_b   1.000
_cell.length_c   1.000
_cell.angle_alpha   90.00
_cell.angle_beta   90.00
_cell.angle_gamma   90.00
#
_symmetry.space_group_name_H-M   'P 1'
#
loop_
_entity.id
_entity.type
_entity.pdbx_description
1 polymer ?
#
loop_
_entity_poly.entity_id
_entity_poly.type
_entity_poly.pdbx_seq_one_letter_code
_entity_poly.pdbx_strand_id
1 'polypeptide(L)' 'MKIPARQKEALRALPASGPFLFRDYLPDAKGVVAGLGRAGLIKKVGFRREKGYRLTSWEMTDEGRRILG' A
#
# COMPACT_ATOMS: atom_id res chain seq x y z
N MET A 1 6.72 14.12 -9.22
CA MET A 1 7.50 12.91 -8.88
C MET A 1 7.16 11.82 -9.89
N LYS A 2 8.15 11.14 -10.51
CA LYS A 2 7.87 10.06 -11.47
C LYS A 2 7.98 8.72 -10.75
N ILE A 3 6.86 8.02 -10.57
CA ILE A 3 6.84 6.68 -9.97
C ILE A 3 7.10 5.61 -11.05
N PRO A 4 7.87 4.55 -10.75
CA PRO A 4 8.03 3.42 -11.67
C PRO A 4 6.70 2.78 -12.04
N ALA A 5 6.59 2.26 -13.28
CA ALA A 5 5.36 1.62 -13.78
C ALA A 5 4.84 0.51 -12.83
N ARG A 6 5.74 -0.35 -12.35
CA ARG A 6 5.43 -1.41 -11.37
C ARG A 6 4.84 -0.87 -10.06
N GLN A 7 5.28 0.30 -9.59
CA GLN A 7 4.70 0.92 -8.39
C GLN A 7 3.32 1.51 -8.69
N LYS A 8 3.12 2.07 -9.88
CA LYS A 8 1.82 2.58 -10.30
C LYS A 8 0.78 1.47 -10.44
N GLU A 9 1.15 0.35 -11.03
CA GLU A 9 0.30 -0.85 -11.13
C GLU A 9 -0.04 -1.41 -9.76
N ALA A 10 0.95 -1.52 -8.87
CA ALA A 10 0.70 -1.91 -7.49
C ALA A 10 -0.25 -0.95 -6.78
N LEU A 11 -0.06 0.35 -6.92
CA LEU A 11 -0.92 1.36 -6.29
C LEU A 11 -2.38 1.22 -6.77
N ARG A 12 -2.60 0.90 -8.05
CA ARG A 12 -3.94 0.65 -8.62
C ARG A 12 -4.62 -0.60 -8.06
N ALA A 13 -3.85 -1.59 -7.61
CA ALA A 13 -4.39 -2.81 -7.00
C ALA A 13 -4.82 -2.61 -5.54
N LEU A 14 -4.42 -1.50 -4.90
CA LEU A 14 -4.71 -1.24 -3.51
C LEU A 14 -6.03 -0.49 -3.31
N PRO A 15 -6.73 -0.72 -2.19
CA PRO A 15 -7.91 0.07 -1.82
C PRO A 15 -7.59 1.56 -1.71
N ALA A 16 -8.38 2.39 -2.38
CA ALA A 16 -8.27 3.84 -2.28
C ALA A 16 -8.79 4.40 -0.94
N SER A 17 -9.66 3.65 -0.25
CA SER A 17 -10.25 4.03 1.03
C SER A 17 -10.14 2.92 2.06
N GLY A 18 -10.02 3.33 3.32
CA GLY A 18 -9.93 2.46 4.47
C GLY A 18 -8.58 1.74 4.64
N PRO A 19 -8.36 1.12 5.82
CA PRO A 19 -7.17 0.32 6.09
C PRO A 19 -7.16 -1.00 5.30
N PHE A 20 -5.98 -1.44 4.89
CA PHE A 20 -5.77 -2.73 4.24
C PHE A 20 -4.47 -3.42 4.66
N LEU A 21 -4.42 -4.73 4.43
CA LEU A 21 -3.18 -5.51 4.51
C LEU A 21 -2.62 -5.71 3.11
N PHE A 22 -1.33 -5.45 2.93
CA PHE A 22 -0.70 -5.55 1.61
C PHE A 22 -0.83 -6.92 0.96
N ARG A 23 -0.71 -7.99 1.76
CA ARG A 23 -0.72 -9.37 1.29
C ARG A 23 -2.05 -9.77 0.64
N ASP A 24 -3.14 -9.10 0.99
CA ASP A 24 -4.48 -9.44 0.51
C ASP A 24 -4.69 -8.99 -0.94
N TYR A 25 -3.92 -7.99 -1.38
CA TYR A 25 -4.03 -7.39 -2.72
C TYR A 25 -2.79 -7.64 -3.58
N LEU A 26 -1.64 -7.83 -2.94
CA LEU A 26 -0.33 -7.91 -3.57
C LEU A 26 0.55 -8.97 -2.87
N PRO A 27 0.16 -10.26 -2.88
CA PRO A 27 0.86 -11.32 -2.16
C PRO A 27 2.32 -11.50 -2.59
N ASP A 28 2.63 -11.24 -3.87
CA ASP A 28 3.96 -11.47 -4.46
C ASP A 28 4.79 -10.18 -4.67
N ALA A 29 4.31 -9.04 -4.19
CA ALA A 29 4.93 -7.74 -4.47
C ALA A 29 6.11 -7.44 -3.54
N LYS A 30 7.18 -8.25 -3.67
CA LYS A 30 8.44 -8.06 -2.94
C LYS A 30 9.01 -6.65 -3.21
N GLY A 31 9.20 -5.88 -2.14
CA GLY A 31 9.80 -4.53 -2.18
C GLY A 31 8.87 -3.38 -2.59
N VAL A 32 7.65 -3.69 -3.05
CA VAL A 32 6.68 -2.67 -3.49
C VAL A 32 6.18 -1.82 -2.32
N VAL A 33 5.92 -2.45 -1.16
CA VAL A 33 5.51 -1.74 0.07
C VAL A 33 6.50 -0.64 0.44
N ALA A 34 7.80 -0.98 0.44
CA ALA A 34 8.85 -0.03 0.77
C ALA A 34 8.94 1.10 -0.27
N GLY A 35 8.77 0.78 -1.56
CA GLY A 35 8.75 1.76 -2.63
C GLY A 35 7.59 2.75 -2.51
N LEU A 36 6.37 2.26 -2.31
CA LEU A 36 5.18 3.08 -2.15
C LEU A 36 5.22 3.92 -0.87
N GLY A 37 5.73 3.35 0.23
CA GLY A 37 5.91 4.05 1.49
C GLY A 37 6.94 5.18 1.39
N ARG A 38 8.10 4.94 0.78
CA ARG A 38 9.12 5.97 0.53
C ARG A 38 8.61 7.08 -0.39
N ALA A 39 7.74 6.73 -1.34
CA ALA A 39 7.10 7.71 -2.22
C ALA A 39 5.95 8.48 -1.57
N GLY A 40 5.60 8.19 -0.31
CA GLY A 40 4.52 8.88 0.42
C GLY A 40 3.12 8.55 -0.09
N LEU A 41 2.95 7.46 -0.85
CA LEU A 41 1.66 7.09 -1.47
C LEU A 41 0.79 6.24 -0.56
N ILE A 42 1.41 5.65 0.45
CA ILE A 42 0.78 4.87 1.50
C ILE A 42 1.38 5.27 2.84
N LYS A 43 0.61 5.06 3.92
CA LYS A 43 1.07 5.24 5.29
C LYS A 43 0.68 4.04 6.14
N LYS A 44 1.51 3.73 7.13
CA LYS A 44 1.18 2.75 8.15
C LYS A 44 0.18 3.38 9.13
N VAL A 45 -0.93 2.68 9.39
CA VAL A 45 -1.99 3.19 10.28
C VAL A 45 -2.20 2.35 11.52
N GLY A 46 -1.58 1.17 11.57
CA GLY A 46 -1.64 0.34 12.76
C GLY A 46 -1.27 -1.10 12.48
N PHE A 47 -1.88 -1.99 13.24
CA PHE A 47 -1.65 -3.41 13.14
C PHE A 47 -2.97 -4.17 13.32
N ARG A 48 -3.13 -5.25 12.56
CA ARG A 48 -4.21 -6.22 12.73
C ARG A 48 -3.64 -7.52 13.28
N ARG A 49 -4.33 -8.15 14.22
CA ARG A 49 -3.99 -9.51 14.66
C ARG A 49 -4.80 -10.52 13.87
N GLU A 50 -4.13 -11.47 13.23
CA GLU A 50 -4.78 -12.58 12.52
C GLU A 50 -4.03 -13.87 12.77
N LYS A 51 -4.75 -14.91 13.21
CA LYS A 51 -4.19 -16.26 13.47
C LYS A 51 -2.92 -16.23 14.35
N GLY A 52 -2.88 -15.34 15.35
CA GLY A 52 -1.73 -15.16 16.26
C GLY A 52 -0.62 -14.25 15.73
N TYR A 53 -0.67 -13.82 14.47
CA TYR A 53 0.34 -12.93 13.88
C TYR A 53 -0.08 -11.47 13.94
N ARG A 54 0.89 -10.57 14.18
CA ARG A 54 0.72 -9.12 14.09
C ARG A 54 1.08 -8.63 12.70
N LEU A 55 0.09 -8.20 11.95
CA LEU A 55 0.24 -7.75 10.56
C LEU A 55 0.15 -6.24 10.49
N THR A 56 0.99 -5.62 9.68
CA THR A 56 0.97 -4.16 9.51
C THR A 56 -0.20 -3.75 8.62
N SER A 57 -1.02 -2.81 9.11
CA SER A 57 -2.12 -2.21 8.37
C SER A 57 -1.68 -0.89 7.74
N TRP A 58 -2.15 -0.66 6.52
CA TRP A 58 -1.77 0.47 5.67
C TRP A 58 -3.01 1.21 5.17
N GLU A 59 -2.85 2.48 4.82
CA GLU A 59 -3.85 3.26 4.09
C GLU A 59 -3.19 3.98 2.92
N MET A 60 -3.95 4.22 1.87
CA MET A 60 -3.56 5.11 0.78
C MET A 60 -3.61 6.57 1.26
N THR A 61 -2.60 7.35 0.92
CA THR A 61 -2.57 8.80 1.20
C THR A 61 -3.35 9.57 0.15
N ASP A 62 -3.61 10.86 0.41
CA ASP A 62 -4.24 11.73 -0.59
C ASP A 62 -3.38 11.89 -1.84
N GLU A 63 -2.06 11.88 -1.70
CA GLU A 63 -1.13 11.85 -2.84
C GLU A 63 -1.25 10.55 -3.64
N GLY A 64 -1.35 9.40 -2.94
CA GLY A 64 -1.59 8.11 -3.58
C GLY A 64 -2.88 8.12 -4.41
N ARG A 65 -3.96 8.68 -3.86
CA ARG A 65 -5.25 8.84 -4.56
C ARG A 65 -5.12 9.73 -5.79
N ARG A 66 -4.51 10.92 -5.63
CA ARG A 66 -4.29 11.89 -6.72
C ARG A 66 -3.56 11.30 -7.92
N ILE A 67 -2.61 10.38 -7.71
CA ILE A 67 -1.90 9.70 -8.80
C ILE A 67 -2.81 8.74 -9.60
N LEU A 68 -3.86 8.21 -8.97
CA LEU A 68 -4.80 7.29 -9.60
C LEU A 68 -5.85 8.01 -10.46
N GLY A 69 -6.12 9.29 -10.19
CA GLY A 69 -7.16 10.11 -10.84
C GLY A 69 -8.29 10.38 -9.87
#